data_AF-A0A8C6GL17-F1
#
_entry.id   AF-A0A8C6GL17-F1
#
_cell.length_a   1.000
_cell.length_b   1.000
_cell.length_c   1.000
_cell.angle_alpha   90.00
_cell.angle_beta   90.00
_cell.angle_gamma   90.00
#
_symmetry.space_group_name_H-M   'P 1'
#
loop_
_entity.id
_entity.type
_entity.pdbx_description
1 polymer ?
#
loop_
_entity_poly.entity_id
_entity_poly.type
_entity_poly.pdbx_seq_one_letter_code
_entity_poly.pdbx_strand_id
1 'polypeptide(L)'
;RAEKEWHCQTCKWTTAPRQHRPSPKEATLAARRRGDVETSKKWAAGQNKQHSITKNTAKLDQETEKLHHARVTVEVGKVIQRATKINEKPQVTADYEMGQATLNNQVLGKIERAIGLKLWGKGTGKPMERVKRRR
;
A
#
# COMPACT_ATOMS: atom_id res chain seq x y z
N ARG A 1 30.46 -53.43 -23.33
CA ARG A 1 30.57 -52.41 -24.40
C ARG A 1 29.14 -52.22 -24.91
N ALA A 2 28.40 -51.15 -24.64
CA ALA A 2 28.77 -49.74 -24.53
C ALA A 2 28.18 -49.05 -23.28
N GLU A 3 28.94 -48.09 -22.79
CA GLU A 3 28.59 -47.14 -21.73
C GLU A 3 27.73 -45.99 -22.29
N LYS A 4 26.90 -45.42 -21.42
CA LYS A 4 26.51 -43.98 -21.33
C LYS A 4 26.13 -43.24 -22.61
N GLU A 5 24.90 -42.73 -22.65
CA GLU A 5 24.69 -41.34 -23.07
C GLU A 5 23.46 -40.73 -22.40
N TRP A 6 23.70 -39.96 -21.33
CA TRP A 6 22.70 -39.06 -20.75
C TRP A 6 22.79 -37.73 -21.49
N HIS A 7 21.77 -37.37 -22.27
CA HIS A 7 21.60 -36.01 -22.77
C HIS A 7 20.11 -35.63 -22.90
N CYS A 8 19.60 -34.83 -21.95
CA CYS A 8 18.68 -33.75 -22.29
C CYS A 8 19.40 -32.44 -21.97
N GLN A 9 20.02 -31.85 -22.99
CA GLN A 9 20.75 -30.61 -22.89
C GLN A 9 19.77 -29.44 -22.71
N THR A 10 20.00 -28.67 -21.65
CA THR A 10 19.27 -27.47 -21.21
C THR A 10 17.87 -27.69 -20.63
N CYS A 11 17.81 -28.00 -19.33
CA CYS A 11 16.64 -27.66 -18.52
C CYS A 11 16.54 -26.13 -18.41
N LYS A 12 16.03 -25.46 -19.45
CA LYS A 12 15.62 -24.06 -19.34
C LYS A 12 14.44 -24.04 -18.36
N TRP A 13 14.63 -23.42 -17.20
CA TRP A 13 13.53 -23.08 -16.30
C TRP A 13 12.59 -22.10 -17.02
N THR A 14 11.56 -22.61 -17.69
CA THR A 14 10.45 -21.77 -18.13
C THR A 14 9.47 -21.67 -16.97
N THR A 15 9.44 -20.50 -16.32
CA THR A 15 8.41 -20.15 -15.35
C THR A 15 7.05 -20.35 -16.02
N ALA A 16 6.21 -21.24 -15.45
CA ALA A 16 4.88 -21.50 -15.97
C ALA A 16 4.12 -20.17 -16.18
N PRO A 17 3.33 -20.02 -17.27
CA PRO A 17 2.57 -18.81 -17.49
C PRO A 17 1.67 -18.56 -16.29
N ARG A 18 1.79 -17.36 -15.70
CA ARG A 18 1.00 -16.96 -14.55
C ARG A 18 -0.47 -17.03 -14.94
N GLN A 19 -1.18 -18.05 -14.45
CA GLN A 19 -2.59 -18.26 -14.75
C GLN A 19 -3.37 -16.98 -14.44
N HIS A 20 -4.26 -16.58 -15.35
CA HIS A 20 -5.09 -15.41 -15.17
C HIS A 20 -6.06 -15.67 -14.00
N ARG A 21 -5.70 -15.18 -12.82
CA ARG A 21 -6.59 -15.20 -11.66
C ARG A 21 -7.70 -14.17 -11.93
N PRO A 22 -8.98 -14.58 -11.96
CA PRO A 22 -10.09 -13.64 -12.15
C PRO A 22 -10.04 -12.57 -11.06
N SER A 23 -10.42 -11.36 -11.42
CA SER A 23 -10.46 -10.28 -10.45
C SER A 23 -11.45 -10.64 -9.33
N PRO A 24 -11.22 -10.19 -8.08
CA PRO A 24 -12.12 -10.52 -6.98
C PRO A 24 -13.59 -10.17 -7.25
N LYS A 25 -13.84 -9.15 -8.07
CA LYS A 25 -15.19 -8.72 -8.47
C LYS A 25 -15.88 -9.74 -9.37
N GLU A 26 -15.16 -10.28 -10.35
CA GLU A 26 -15.67 -11.30 -11.27
C GLU A 26 -15.92 -12.61 -10.54
N ALA A 27 -15.00 -13.00 -9.65
CA ALA A 27 -15.17 -14.19 -8.81
C ALA A 27 -16.41 -14.09 -7.91
N THR A 28 -16.62 -12.94 -7.25
CA THR A 28 -17.78 -12.72 -6.38
C THR A 28 -19.10 -12.69 -7.19
N LEU A 29 -19.10 -12.13 -8.40
CA LEU A 29 -20.28 -12.11 -9.26
C LEU A 29 -20.64 -13.51 -9.77
N ALA A 30 -19.64 -14.32 -10.15
CA ALA A 30 -19.84 -15.70 -10.57
C ALA A 30 -20.38 -16.58 -9.43
N ALA A 31 -19.87 -16.41 -8.21
CA ALA A 31 -20.37 -17.09 -7.02
C ALA A 31 -21.81 -16.70 -6.68
N ARG A 32 -22.15 -15.40 -6.77
CA ARG A 32 -23.54 -14.91 -6.62
C ARG A 32 -24.52 -15.53 -7.60
N ARG A 33 -24.11 -15.78 -8.85
CA ARG A 33 -24.96 -16.45 -9.85
C ARG A 33 -25.17 -17.93 -9.56
N ARG A 34 -24.25 -18.57 -8.84
CA ARG A 34 -24.30 -19.99 -8.47
C ARG A 34 -24.95 -20.25 -7.10
N GLY A 35 -25.22 -19.20 -6.32
CA GLY A 35 -25.87 -19.29 -5.01
C GLY A 35 -24.95 -19.65 -3.84
N ASP A 36 -23.66 -19.90 -4.08
CA ASP A 36 -22.68 -20.24 -3.04
C ASP A 36 -21.93 -18.97 -2.61
N VAL A 37 -22.52 -18.21 -1.69
CA VAL A 37 -21.96 -16.95 -1.19
C VAL A 37 -22.00 -16.93 0.33
N GLU A 38 -20.84 -17.04 0.95
CA GLU A 38 -20.67 -16.80 2.38
C GLU A 38 -20.44 -15.30 2.64
N THR A 39 -21.24 -14.71 3.53
CA THR A 39 -21.09 -13.30 3.93
C THR A 39 -20.65 -13.18 5.37
N SER A 40 -19.43 -12.70 5.59
CA SER A 40 -18.92 -12.32 6.91
C SER A 40 -18.95 -10.80 7.10
N LYS A 41 -19.38 -10.32 8.27
CA LYS A 41 -19.27 -8.90 8.62
C LYS A 41 -17.79 -8.52 8.78
N LYS A 42 -17.37 -7.43 8.14
CA LYS A 42 -15.99 -6.94 8.28
C LYS A 42 -15.77 -6.36 9.68
N TRP A 43 -14.62 -6.66 10.26
CA TRP A 43 -14.15 -6.00 11.48
C TRP A 43 -14.08 -4.48 11.25
N ALA A 44 -14.59 -3.69 12.20
CA ALA A 44 -14.79 -2.24 12.12
C ALA A 44 -15.75 -1.73 11.01
N ALA A 45 -16.64 -2.58 10.48
CA ALA A 45 -17.70 -2.11 9.57
C ALA A 45 -18.68 -1.15 10.26
N GLY A 46 -19.02 -0.04 9.59
CA GLY A 46 -19.99 0.95 10.07
C GLY A 46 -19.41 2.05 10.97
N GLN A 47 -18.08 2.14 11.13
CA GLN A 47 -17.41 3.15 11.94
C GLN A 47 -16.53 4.07 11.07
N ASN A 48 -16.45 5.35 11.43
CA ASN A 48 -15.53 6.32 10.81
C ASN A 48 -14.34 6.60 11.75
N LYS A 49 -13.43 5.63 11.87
CA LYS A 49 -12.19 5.84 12.63
C LYS A 49 -11.22 6.67 11.80
N GLN A 50 -11.11 7.96 12.12
CA GLN A 50 -10.29 8.91 11.37
C GLN A 50 -8.77 8.66 11.50
N HIS A 51 -8.33 8.15 12.65
CA HIS A 51 -6.94 7.77 12.90
C HIS A 51 -6.84 6.24 13.01
N SER A 52 -6.38 5.60 11.94
CA SER A 52 -6.06 4.17 12.00
C SER A 52 -4.59 3.96 12.34
N ILE A 53 -4.31 2.87 13.05
CA ILE A 53 -2.97 2.44 13.36
C ILE A 53 -2.27 2.05 12.04
N THR A 54 -1.05 2.53 11.85
CA THR A 54 -0.29 2.39 10.59
C THR A 54 0.42 1.05 10.45
N LYS A 55 0.71 0.41 11.59
CA LYS A 55 1.36 -0.90 11.70
C LYS A 55 0.43 -1.91 12.38
N ASN A 56 0.62 -3.20 12.10
CA ASN A 56 -0.14 -4.26 12.76
C ASN A 56 0.27 -4.36 14.23
N THR A 57 -0.65 -4.09 15.15
CA THR A 57 -0.41 -4.11 16.60
C THR A 57 0.08 -5.47 17.09
N ALA A 58 -0.47 -6.57 16.55
CA ALA A 58 -0.04 -7.92 16.90
C ALA A 58 1.41 -8.24 16.49
N LYS A 59 1.92 -7.62 15.42
CA LYS A 59 3.33 -7.78 15.02
C LYS A 59 4.25 -6.91 15.85
N LEU A 60 3.81 -5.70 16.20
CA LEU A 60 4.56 -4.81 17.09
C LEU A 60 4.75 -5.40 18.49
N ASP A 61 3.74 -6.13 18.99
CA ASP A 61 3.80 -6.79 20.30
C ASP A 61 4.76 -8.00 20.31
N GLN A 62 4.96 -8.63 19.14
CA GLN A 62 5.87 -9.76 18.95
C GLN A 62 7.31 -9.32 18.63
N GLU A 63 7.52 -8.13 18.04
CA GLU A 63 8.82 -7.63 17.62
C GLU A 63 9.50 -6.83 18.75
N THR A 64 10.39 -7.47 19.51
CA THR A 64 11.17 -6.83 20.59
C THR A 64 12.51 -6.23 20.14
N GLU A 65 12.97 -6.48 18.91
CA GLU A 65 14.36 -6.19 18.49
C GLU A 65 14.54 -5.13 17.38
N LYS A 66 13.51 -4.73 16.62
CA LYS A 66 13.64 -3.72 15.54
C LYS A 66 12.89 -2.43 15.84
N LEU A 67 13.58 -1.46 16.44
CA LEU A 67 13.04 -0.12 16.73
C LEU A 67 13.42 0.94 15.67
N HIS A 68 13.86 0.56 14.47
CA HIS A 68 14.15 1.55 13.43
C HIS A 68 12.89 1.89 12.63
N HIS A 69 12.36 3.09 12.87
CA HIS A 69 11.23 3.64 12.11
C HIS A 69 11.75 4.46 10.93
N ALA A 70 11.29 4.15 9.72
CA ALA A 70 11.56 4.98 8.56
C ALA A 70 10.89 6.36 8.76
N ARG A 71 11.71 7.41 8.73
CA ARG A 71 11.26 8.80 8.82
C ARG A 71 11.08 9.41 7.43
N VAL A 72 10.31 10.48 7.39
CA VAL A 72 10.11 11.26 6.16
C VAL A 72 11.39 12.03 5.81
N THR A 73 11.75 12.03 4.52
CA THR A 73 12.91 12.78 4.04
C THR A 73 12.62 14.28 4.03
N VAL A 74 13.65 15.10 4.29
CA VAL A 74 13.53 16.57 4.37
C VAL A 74 12.99 17.19 3.07
N GLU A 75 13.25 16.55 1.93
CA GLU A 75 12.73 16.98 0.62
C GLU A 75 11.20 16.98 0.56
N VAL A 76 10.55 16.01 1.23
CA VAL A 76 9.09 15.94 1.31
C VAL A 76 8.55 17.08 2.18
N GLY A 77 9.25 17.45 3.25
CA GLY A 77 8.87 18.56 4.15
C GLY A 77 8.73 19.91 3.44
N LYS A 78 9.64 20.23 2.51
CA LYS A 78 9.57 21.46 1.68
C LYS A 78 8.35 21.49 0.77
N VAL A 79 7.94 20.33 0.25
CA VAL A 79 6.75 20.23 -0.62
C VAL A 79 5.48 20.41 0.22
N ILE A 80 5.49 19.93 1.46
CA ILE A 80 4.36 20.02 2.42
C ILE A 80 4.04 21.45 2.82
N GLN A 81 5.01 22.36 2.90
CA GLN A 81 4.76 23.78 3.23
C GLN A 81 3.73 24.45 2.31
N ARG A 82 3.52 23.93 1.09
CA ARG A 82 2.52 24.45 0.14
C ARG A 82 1.10 23.90 0.39
N ALA A 83 0.92 22.98 1.33
CA ALA A 83 -0.33 22.28 1.59
C ALA A 83 -1.14 22.94 2.73
N THR A 84 -1.85 24.02 2.42
CA THR A 84 -2.63 24.80 3.41
C THR A 84 -3.95 24.15 3.85
N LYS A 85 -4.29 22.96 3.33
CA LYS A 85 -5.64 22.38 3.48
C LYS A 85 -5.62 20.90 3.85
N ILE A 86 -5.01 20.58 5.00
CA ILE A 86 -4.99 19.22 5.56
C ILE A 86 -5.72 19.27 6.90
N ASN A 87 -6.81 18.50 7.04
CA ASN A 87 -7.59 18.41 8.28
C ASN A 87 -6.88 17.53 9.33
N GLU A 88 -5.65 17.91 9.70
CA GLU A 88 -4.84 17.28 10.74
C GLU A 88 -4.42 18.36 11.76
N LYS A 89 -3.95 17.92 12.93
CA LYS A 89 -3.44 18.87 13.92
C LYS A 89 -2.20 19.61 13.37
N PRO A 90 -2.06 20.93 13.61
CA PRO A 90 -0.94 21.71 13.10
C PRO A 90 0.42 21.19 13.57
N GLN A 91 0.49 20.66 14.80
CA GLN A 91 1.70 20.00 15.32
C GLN A 91 2.16 18.84 14.44
N VAL A 92 1.23 18.00 13.98
CA VAL A 92 1.55 16.84 13.14
C VAL A 92 2.11 17.32 11.81
N THR A 93 1.48 18.33 11.20
CA THR A 93 1.97 18.93 9.94
C THR A 93 3.37 19.49 10.10
N ALA A 94 3.66 20.23 11.19
CA ALA A 94 4.98 20.77 11.48
C ALA A 94 6.04 19.66 11.62
N ASP A 95 5.74 18.56 12.30
CA ASP A 95 6.66 17.43 12.45
C ASP A 95 6.99 16.76 11.10
N TYR A 96 6.04 16.78 10.15
CA TYR A 96 6.26 16.31 8.78
C TYR A 96 7.05 17.32 7.93
N GLU A 97 6.87 18.62 8.12
CA GLU A 97 7.66 19.67 7.49
C GLU A 97 9.14 19.59 7.90
N MET A 98 9.41 19.21 9.16
CA MET A 98 10.75 19.05 9.70
C MET A 98 11.40 17.68 9.40
N GLY A 99 10.66 16.73 8.79
CA GLY A 99 11.16 15.38 8.49
C GLY A 99 11.38 14.47 9.71
N GLN A 100 10.88 14.86 10.88
CA GLN A 100 11.02 14.08 12.12
C GLN A 100 9.91 13.03 12.29
N ALA A 101 8.80 13.19 11.58
CA ALA A 101 7.63 12.34 11.69
C ALA A 101 7.85 10.91 11.13
N THR A 102 7.19 9.94 11.77
CA THR A 102 7.09 8.56 11.29
C THR A 102 6.16 8.49 10.10
N LEU A 103 6.50 7.67 9.11
CA LEU A 103 5.70 7.46 7.90
C LEU A 103 4.27 6.95 8.22
N ASN A 104 3.26 7.82 8.13
CA ASN A 104 1.85 7.45 8.18
C ASN A 104 1.19 7.58 6.80
N ASN A 105 0.85 6.44 6.21
CA ASN A 105 0.26 6.35 4.87
C ASN A 105 -1.06 7.15 4.72
N GLN A 106 -1.84 7.29 5.80
CA GLN A 106 -3.10 8.06 5.75
C GLN A 106 -2.84 9.56 5.65
N VAL A 107 -1.95 10.07 6.48
CA VAL A 107 -1.59 11.50 6.52
C VAL A 107 -0.90 11.87 5.22
N LEU A 108 0.06 11.08 4.76
CA LEU A 108 0.74 11.27 3.48
C LEU A 108 -0.24 11.27 2.32
N GLY A 109 -1.18 10.31 2.26
CA GLY A 109 -2.18 10.31 1.20
C GLY A 109 -3.10 11.55 1.22
N LYS A 110 -3.37 12.15 2.39
CA LYS A 110 -4.12 13.43 2.46
C LYS A 110 -3.28 14.59 1.91
N ILE A 111 -2.01 14.64 2.29
CA ILE A 111 -1.04 15.64 1.82
C ILE A 111 -0.87 15.54 0.29
N GLU A 112 -0.64 14.34 -0.25
CA GLU A 112 -0.48 14.11 -1.68
C GLU A 112 -1.70 14.58 -2.49
N ARG A 113 -2.92 14.38 -1.96
CA ARG A 113 -4.14 14.86 -2.60
C ARG A 113 -4.32 16.37 -2.53
N ALA A 114 -3.80 17.02 -1.48
CA ALA A 114 -3.84 18.47 -1.33
C ALA A 114 -2.87 19.15 -2.31
N ILE A 115 -1.69 18.56 -2.52
CA ILE A 115 -0.62 19.13 -3.36
C ILE A 115 -0.73 18.66 -4.82
N GLY A 116 -1.32 17.48 -5.04
CA GLY A 116 -1.42 16.85 -6.37
C GLY A 116 -0.14 16.16 -6.82
N LEU A 117 0.81 15.88 -5.91
CA LEU A 117 2.08 15.21 -6.19
C LEU A 117 2.22 13.95 -5.32
N LYS A 118 2.89 12.93 -5.85
CA LYS A 118 3.30 11.76 -5.04
C LYS A 118 4.56 12.07 -4.25
N LEU A 119 4.51 11.83 -2.95
CA LEU A 119 5.60 12.15 -2.00
C LEU A 119 6.42 10.91 -1.63
N TRP A 120 6.00 9.72 -2.06
CA TRP A 120 6.65 8.45 -1.70
C TRP A 120 6.40 7.33 -2.71
N GLY A 121 7.22 6.27 -2.62
CA GLY A 121 7.11 5.06 -3.44
C GLY A 121 7.70 5.19 -4.85
N LYS A 122 7.33 4.27 -5.74
CA LYS A 122 7.80 4.26 -7.15
C LYS A 122 7.08 5.37 -7.93
N GLY A 123 7.65 6.56 -7.93
CA GLY A 123 7.13 7.72 -8.67
C GLY A 123 7.05 9.03 -7.88
N THR A 124 7.94 9.24 -6.90
CA THR A 124 8.10 10.50 -6.17
C THR A 124 8.23 11.69 -7.14
N GLY A 125 7.54 12.79 -6.84
CA GLY A 125 7.55 14.01 -7.65
C GLY A 125 6.64 14.00 -8.88
N LYS A 126 6.03 12.85 -9.22
CA LYS A 126 5.05 12.79 -10.32
C LYS A 126 3.69 13.34 -9.89
N PRO A 127 2.96 14.03 -10.79
CA PRO A 127 1.59 14.44 -10.52
C PRO A 127 0.70 13.23 -10.26
N MET A 128 -0.09 13.31 -9.19
CA MET A 128 -1.04 12.26 -8.83
C MET A 128 -2.22 12.31 -9.80
N GLU A 129 -2.40 11.25 -10.57
CA GLU A 129 -3.60 11.09 -11.40
C GLU A 129 -4.84 11.08 -10.50
N ARG A 130 -5.68 12.10 -10.64
CA ARG A 130 -6.93 12.20 -9.88
C ARG A 130 -7.88 11.14 -10.43
N VAL A 131 -7.88 9.96 -9.81
CA VAL A 131 -8.82 8.88 -10.16
C VAL A 131 -10.23 9.45 -10.05
N LYS A 132 -10.89 9.61 -11.20
CA LYS A 132 -12.26 10.12 -11.30
C LYS A 132 -13.15 9.14 -10.53
N ARG A 133 -13.58 9.51 -9.32
CA ARG A 133 -14.56 8.71 -8.58
C ARG A 133 -15.84 8.73 -9.43
N ARG A 134 -16.15 7.60 -10.08
CA ARG A 134 -17.45 7.42 -10.72
C ARG A 134 -18.49 7.61 -9.61
N ARG A 135 -19.39 8.56 -9.83
CA ARG A 135 -20.58 8.75 -8.98
C ARG A 135 -21.37 7.46 -8.94
#